data_AF-A0A356WVT1-F1
#
_entry.id   AF-A0A356WVT1-F1
#
_cell.length_a   1.000
_cell.length_b   1.000
_cell.length_c   1.000
_cell.angle_alpha   90.00
_cell.angle_beta   90.00
_cell.angle_gamma   90.00
#
_symmetry.space_group_name_H-M   'P 1'
#
loop_
_entity.id
_entity.type
_entity.pdbx_description
1 polymer ?
#
loop_
_entity_poly.entity_id
_entity_poly.type
_entity_poly.pdbx_seq_one_letter_code
_entity_poly.pdbx_strand_id
1 'polypeptide(L)'
;YREMFEKETDLPENERMDFVVIVTPNKYHFEPAMMALERGFHVVLDKPMTFSLEEAKTLQKKVEETGLVLALTHVYSGYPAVKEMKARIAAGELGKLRRVYVEYPQGWLAERIELTEGNNAGWRTDPQLSGKAGCMGDIGTHAWHLCEYVTGLKVVELCAELNTFVPGRPIDDDGVAMMRMEEGVKALLSASQVAVGEANNINIRVYGEKGGIQWVQEHPNQLFLKKGNSPEEVMHIGGNHPYLGKNTRWNIRT
;
A
#
# COMPACT_ATOMS: atom_id res chain seq x y z
N TYR A 1 0.84 -17.38 19.26
CA TYR A 1 0.63 -17.93 17.91
C TYR A 1 1.07 -19.40 17.82
N ARG A 2 2.21 -19.83 18.40
CA ARG A 2 2.68 -21.24 18.34
C ARG A 2 1.64 -22.25 18.82
N GLU A 3 1.14 -22.07 20.04
CA GLU A 3 0.08 -22.92 20.63
C GLU A 3 -1.20 -22.93 19.78
N MET A 4 -1.59 -21.77 19.23
CA MET A 4 -2.75 -21.66 18.33
C MET A 4 -2.56 -22.53 17.09
N PHE A 5 -1.42 -22.41 16.41
CA PHE A 5 -1.14 -23.25 15.26
C PHE A 5 -1.04 -24.74 15.61
N GLU A 6 -0.59 -25.10 16.82
CA GLU A 6 -0.50 -26.50 17.26
C GLU A 6 -1.91 -27.08 17.38
N LYS A 7 -2.77 -26.40 18.13
CA LYS A 7 -4.18 -26.79 18.30
C LYS A 7 -4.94 -26.85 16.98
N GLU A 8 -4.73 -25.88 16.09
CA GLU A 8 -5.36 -25.88 14.75
C GLU A 8 -4.87 -27.05 13.89
N THR A 9 -3.61 -27.45 14.00
CA THR A 9 -3.08 -28.58 13.22
C THR A 9 -3.60 -29.94 13.73
N ASP A 10 -4.15 -30.01 14.93
CA ASP A 10 -4.75 -31.23 15.50
C ASP A 10 -6.21 -31.44 15.08
N LEU A 11 -6.91 -30.39 14.62
CA LEU A 11 -8.31 -30.49 14.19
C LEU A 11 -8.45 -31.20 12.83
N PRO A 12 -9.60 -31.78 12.47
CA PRO A 12 -9.90 -32.18 11.09
C PRO A 12 -9.83 -30.99 10.13
N GLU A 13 -9.39 -31.19 8.88
CA GLU A 13 -9.18 -30.11 7.89
C GLU A 13 -10.42 -29.20 7.71
N ASN A 14 -11.62 -29.77 7.75
CA ASN A 14 -12.90 -29.06 7.63
C ASN A 14 -13.32 -28.29 8.90
N GLU A 15 -12.53 -28.36 9.97
CA GLU A 15 -12.74 -27.67 11.24
C GLU A 15 -11.61 -26.69 11.57
N ARG A 16 -10.50 -26.72 10.83
CA ARG A 16 -9.38 -25.78 10.99
C ARG A 16 -9.73 -24.39 10.45
N MET A 17 -9.02 -23.38 10.93
CA MET A 17 -8.99 -22.07 10.26
C MET A 17 -8.43 -22.19 8.83
N ASP A 18 -8.98 -21.39 7.91
CA ASP A 18 -8.48 -21.31 6.53
C ASP A 18 -7.22 -20.42 6.41
N PHE A 19 -7.15 -19.37 7.24
CA PHE A 19 -6.09 -18.38 7.19
C PHE A 19 -5.86 -17.70 8.54
N VAL A 20 -4.66 -17.13 8.71
CA VAL A 20 -4.28 -16.29 9.85
C VAL A 20 -4.08 -14.85 9.42
N VAL A 21 -4.46 -13.90 10.28
CA VAL A 21 -4.15 -12.47 10.11
C VAL A 21 -3.07 -12.07 11.11
N ILE A 22 -1.95 -11.55 10.61
CA ILE A 22 -0.79 -11.14 11.42
C ILE A 22 -0.70 -9.61 11.42
N VAL A 23 -0.97 -9.00 12.58
CA VAL A 23 -1.04 -7.52 12.80
C VAL A 23 -0.10 -7.06 13.93
N THR A 24 1.03 -7.75 14.08
CA THR A 24 2.07 -7.43 15.08
C THR A 24 3.00 -6.32 14.57
N PRO A 25 3.93 -5.79 15.37
CA PRO A 25 5.02 -4.95 14.83
C PRO A 25 5.89 -5.69 13.79
N ASN A 26 6.52 -4.94 12.89
CA ASN A 26 7.22 -5.46 11.69
C ASN A 26 8.22 -6.59 11.98
N LYS A 27 9.03 -6.45 13.04
CA LYS A 27 9.99 -7.47 13.48
C LYS A 27 9.38 -8.85 13.71
N TYR A 28 8.10 -8.91 14.07
CA TYR A 28 7.41 -10.14 14.43
C TYR A 28 6.57 -10.71 13.28
N HIS A 29 6.68 -10.19 12.07
CA HIS A 29 5.93 -10.68 10.91
C HIS A 29 6.43 -12.03 10.40
N PHE A 30 7.76 -12.15 10.25
CA PHE A 30 8.37 -13.24 9.49
C PHE A 30 8.11 -14.62 10.10
N GLU A 31 8.40 -14.79 11.38
CA GLU A 31 8.31 -16.08 12.06
C GLU A 31 6.87 -16.68 12.05
N PRO A 32 5.82 -15.96 12.51
CA PRO A 32 4.46 -16.50 12.46
C PRO A 32 3.96 -16.72 11.03
N ALA A 33 4.39 -15.92 10.04
CA ALA A 33 4.01 -16.11 8.64
C ALA A 33 4.63 -17.39 8.06
N MET A 34 5.92 -17.64 8.33
CA MET A 34 6.59 -18.88 7.94
C MET A 34 5.91 -20.11 8.57
N MET A 35 5.63 -20.04 9.88
CA MET A 35 4.98 -21.14 10.60
C MET A 35 3.57 -21.44 10.08
N ALA A 36 2.81 -20.41 9.72
CA ALA A 36 1.47 -20.57 9.13
C ALA A 36 1.54 -21.33 7.81
N LEU A 37 2.42 -20.87 6.89
CA LEU A 37 2.60 -21.49 5.59
C LEU A 37 3.11 -22.93 5.70
N GLU A 38 4.06 -23.20 6.60
CA GLU A 38 4.57 -24.55 6.87
C GLU A 38 3.50 -25.53 7.36
N ARG A 39 2.45 -25.01 8.01
CA ARG A 39 1.35 -25.80 8.56
C ARG A 39 0.10 -25.82 7.70
N GLY A 40 0.16 -25.27 6.48
CA GLY A 40 -0.94 -25.33 5.52
C GLY A 40 -1.92 -24.16 5.58
N PHE A 41 -1.64 -23.10 6.33
CA PHE A 41 -2.55 -21.97 6.49
C PHE A 41 -2.22 -20.82 5.53
N HIS A 42 -3.24 -20.24 4.90
CA HIS A 42 -3.08 -18.99 4.17
C HIS A 42 -2.78 -17.82 5.14
N VAL A 43 -2.15 -16.77 4.63
CA VAL A 43 -1.69 -15.64 5.45
C VAL A 43 -2.23 -14.32 4.92
N VAL A 44 -2.83 -13.52 5.80
CA VAL A 44 -3.00 -12.08 5.61
C VAL A 44 -2.02 -11.37 6.53
N LEU A 45 -1.05 -10.67 5.97
CA LEU A 45 0.07 -10.08 6.70
C LEU A 45 0.00 -8.57 6.62
N ASP A 46 0.09 -7.91 7.77
CA ASP A 46 0.19 -6.45 7.78
C ASP A 46 1.49 -6.01 7.11
N LYS A 47 1.50 -4.83 6.48
CA LYS A 47 2.71 -4.30 5.84
C LYS A 47 3.65 -3.69 6.89
N PRO A 48 4.95 -3.55 6.58
CA PRO A 48 5.69 -4.16 5.47
C PRO A 48 5.77 -5.68 5.63
N MET A 49 6.02 -6.41 4.53
CA MET A 49 6.02 -7.88 4.53
C MET A 49 6.90 -8.48 5.63
N THR A 50 8.11 -7.96 5.83
CA THR A 50 9.08 -8.44 6.82
C THR A 50 9.97 -7.29 7.28
N PHE A 51 10.82 -7.54 8.27
CA PHE A 51 11.78 -6.56 8.79
C PHE A 51 12.96 -6.34 7.83
N SER A 52 13.35 -7.38 7.08
CA SER A 52 14.45 -7.33 6.11
C SER A 52 14.07 -7.89 4.74
N LEU A 53 14.82 -7.52 3.70
CA LEU A 53 14.63 -8.03 2.35
C LEU A 53 14.97 -9.53 2.27
N GLU A 54 15.94 -9.98 3.05
CA GLU A 54 16.38 -11.37 3.14
C GLU A 54 15.25 -12.27 3.67
N GLU A 55 14.56 -11.83 4.72
CA GLU A 55 13.34 -12.48 5.21
C GLU A 55 12.24 -12.46 4.16
N ALA A 56 11.99 -11.34 3.47
CA ALA A 56 10.96 -11.24 2.44
C ALA A 56 11.20 -12.25 1.31
N LYS A 57 12.44 -12.37 0.85
CA LYS A 57 12.84 -13.36 -0.18
C LYS A 57 12.69 -14.80 0.31
N THR A 58 12.95 -15.05 1.58
CA THR A 58 12.76 -16.39 2.18
C THR A 58 11.27 -16.73 2.27
N LEU A 59 10.46 -15.77 2.72
CA LEU A 59 9.00 -15.91 2.80
C LEU A 59 8.38 -16.08 1.41
N GLN A 60 8.85 -15.34 0.41
CA GLN A 60 8.46 -15.52 -0.99
C GLN A 60 8.67 -16.95 -1.46
N LYS A 61 9.88 -17.52 -1.24
CA LYS A 61 10.16 -18.92 -1.60
C LYS A 61 9.20 -19.87 -0.90
N LYS A 62 8.87 -19.64 0.38
CA LYS A 62 7.92 -20.48 1.11
C LYS A 62 6.51 -20.42 0.53
N VAL A 63 6.06 -19.24 0.09
CA VAL A 63 4.79 -19.06 -0.63
C VAL A 63 4.81 -19.85 -1.94
N GLU A 64 5.89 -19.75 -2.72
CA GLU A 64 6.07 -20.49 -3.98
C GLU A 64 6.13 -22.02 -3.77
N GLU A 65 6.78 -22.48 -2.71
CA GLU A 65 6.89 -23.90 -2.33
C GLU A 65 5.57 -24.51 -1.90
N THR A 66 4.78 -23.78 -1.10
CA THR A 66 3.52 -24.29 -0.52
C THR A 66 2.32 -24.11 -1.45
N GLY A 67 2.39 -23.14 -2.38
CA GLY A 67 1.25 -22.74 -3.21
C GLY A 67 0.14 -22.02 -2.45
N LEU A 68 0.35 -21.69 -1.17
CA LEU A 68 -0.61 -20.98 -0.33
C LEU A 68 -0.61 -19.49 -0.63
N VAL A 69 -1.73 -18.82 -0.40
CA VAL A 69 -1.86 -17.37 -0.54
C VAL A 69 -1.19 -16.64 0.63
N LEU A 70 -0.39 -15.62 0.30
CA LEU A 70 0.00 -14.55 1.21
C LEU A 70 -0.50 -13.22 0.66
N ALA A 71 -1.39 -12.56 1.40
CA ALA A 71 -1.94 -11.25 1.06
C ALA A 71 -1.33 -10.17 1.97
N LEU A 72 -0.81 -9.10 1.38
CA LEU A 72 -0.38 -7.92 2.13
C LEU A 72 -1.50 -6.88 2.23
N THR A 73 -1.59 -6.21 3.37
CA THR A 73 -2.59 -5.17 3.67
C THR A 73 -2.28 -3.82 3.01
N HIS A 74 -2.04 -3.79 1.70
CA HIS A 74 -2.08 -2.53 0.93
C HIS A 74 -3.52 -2.05 0.72
N VAL A 75 -4.13 -1.62 1.83
CA VAL A 75 -5.58 -1.39 2.00
C VAL A 75 -6.17 -0.38 1.02
N TYR A 76 -5.39 0.59 0.54
CA TYR A 76 -5.88 1.60 -0.40
C TYR A 76 -6.32 1.02 -1.75
N SER A 77 -5.77 -0.14 -2.14
CA SER A 77 -6.24 -0.85 -3.33
C SER A 77 -7.63 -1.48 -3.17
N GLY A 78 -8.16 -1.52 -1.94
CA GLY A 78 -9.50 -2.01 -1.62
C GLY A 78 -10.61 -0.99 -1.90
N TYR A 79 -10.30 0.29 -2.06
CA TYR A 79 -11.33 1.31 -2.34
C TYR A 79 -11.96 1.08 -3.73
N PRO A 80 -13.30 1.12 -3.84
CA PRO A 80 -14.00 1.02 -5.12
C PRO A 80 -13.49 2.00 -6.19
N ALA A 81 -13.26 3.25 -5.82
CA ALA A 81 -12.74 4.26 -6.74
C ALA A 81 -11.36 3.90 -7.29
N VAL A 82 -10.51 3.24 -6.50
CA VAL A 82 -9.19 2.76 -6.94
C VAL A 82 -9.33 1.54 -7.86
N LYS A 83 -10.30 0.65 -7.62
CA LYS A 83 -10.65 -0.44 -8.54
C LYS A 83 -11.14 0.11 -9.89
N GLU A 84 -11.98 1.14 -9.86
CA GLU A 84 -12.51 1.79 -11.05
C GLU A 84 -11.41 2.51 -11.82
N MET A 85 -10.55 3.28 -11.13
CA MET A 85 -9.39 3.92 -11.72
C MET A 85 -8.51 2.94 -12.49
N LYS A 86 -8.19 1.79 -11.87
CA LYS A 86 -7.42 0.71 -12.52
C LYS A 86 -8.14 0.18 -13.77
N ALA A 87 -9.44 -0.10 -13.67
CA ALA A 87 -10.21 -0.66 -14.78
C ALA A 87 -10.23 0.29 -16.00
N ARG A 88 -10.39 1.59 -15.77
CA ARG A 88 -10.42 2.62 -16.81
C ARG A 88 -9.07 2.83 -17.48
N ILE A 89 -8.00 2.85 -16.68
CA ILE A 89 -6.63 2.91 -17.19
C ILE A 89 -6.35 1.69 -18.07
N ALA A 90 -6.68 0.49 -17.59
CA ALA A 90 -6.53 -0.76 -18.35
C ALA A 90 -7.39 -0.81 -19.63
N ALA A 91 -8.54 -0.14 -19.64
CA ALA A 91 -9.39 0.02 -20.83
C ALA A 91 -8.85 1.03 -21.86
N GLY A 92 -7.71 1.68 -21.58
CA GLY A 92 -7.07 2.63 -22.49
C GLY A 92 -7.75 3.99 -22.56
N GLU A 93 -8.59 4.35 -21.57
CA GLU A 93 -9.32 5.62 -21.56
C GLU A 93 -8.38 6.84 -21.60
N LEU A 94 -7.17 6.71 -21.04
CA LEU A 94 -6.16 7.77 -21.03
C LEU A 94 -5.23 7.74 -22.25
N GLY A 95 -5.32 6.75 -23.14
CA GLY A 95 -4.30 6.48 -24.17
C GLY A 95 -2.98 6.03 -23.55
N LYS A 96 -1.84 6.29 -24.23
CA LYS A 96 -0.52 5.95 -23.66
C LYS A 96 -0.26 6.78 -22.39
N LEU A 97 0.10 6.12 -21.30
CA LEU A 97 0.44 6.80 -20.05
C LEU A 97 1.75 7.59 -20.20
N ARG A 98 1.84 8.72 -19.50
CA ARG A 98 3.00 9.64 -19.57
C ARG A 98 3.54 9.97 -18.19
N ARG A 99 2.66 10.32 -17.26
CA ARG A 99 3.06 10.84 -15.94
C ARG A 99 2.17 10.30 -14.84
N VAL A 100 2.78 9.96 -13.71
CA VAL A 100 2.08 9.66 -12.45
C VAL A 100 2.63 10.56 -11.34
N TYR A 101 1.75 11.07 -10.50
CA TYR A 101 2.10 11.69 -9.23
C TYR A 101 1.37 10.93 -8.14
N VAL A 102 2.09 10.45 -7.15
CA VAL A 102 1.50 9.79 -5.98
C VAL A 102 2.12 10.37 -4.73
N GLU A 103 1.27 10.77 -3.79
CA GLU A 103 1.68 11.49 -2.59
C GLU A 103 1.01 10.85 -1.39
N TYR A 104 1.73 10.77 -0.28
CA TYR A 104 1.17 10.35 0.99
C TYR A 104 1.69 11.27 2.10
N PRO A 105 1.04 12.43 2.28
CA PRO A 105 1.35 13.33 3.37
C PRO A 105 0.60 12.96 4.66
N GLN A 106 1.29 13.05 5.78
CA GLN A 106 0.79 13.03 7.14
C GLN A 106 1.60 14.03 7.97
N GLY A 107 1.00 14.59 9.03
CA GLY A 107 1.68 15.52 9.94
C GLY A 107 1.88 15.01 11.38
N TRP A 108 1.45 13.78 11.68
CA TRP A 108 1.36 13.29 13.07
C TRP A 108 2.71 13.02 13.75
N LEU A 109 3.82 12.92 13.00
CA LEU A 109 5.18 12.76 13.51
C LEU A 109 6.04 14.01 13.33
N ALA A 110 5.43 15.19 13.20
CA ALA A 110 6.17 16.47 13.16
C ALA A 110 6.98 16.75 14.44
N GLU A 111 6.62 16.11 15.55
CA GLU A 111 7.31 16.18 16.84
C GLU A 111 7.82 14.81 17.29
N ARG A 112 8.67 14.79 18.32
CA ARG A 112 9.23 13.57 18.95
C ARG A 112 8.21 12.87 19.86
N ILE A 113 7.00 12.62 19.37
CA ILE A 113 5.95 11.99 20.18
C ILE A 113 6.32 10.55 20.59
N GLU A 114 7.23 9.89 19.90
CA GLU A 114 7.78 8.60 20.33
C GLU A 114 8.47 8.61 21.70
N LEU A 115 8.83 9.80 22.22
CA LEU A 115 9.40 9.97 23.55
C LEU A 115 8.34 10.17 24.65
N THR A 116 7.06 10.23 24.27
CA THR A 116 5.94 10.33 25.20
C THR A 116 5.21 8.99 25.29
N GLU A 117 4.53 8.74 26.40
CA GLU A 117 3.76 7.51 26.59
C GLU A 117 2.38 7.58 25.89
N GLY A 118 1.76 6.42 25.68
CA GLY A 118 0.36 6.32 25.23
C GLY A 118 0.12 6.53 23.74
N ASN A 119 1.17 6.49 22.90
CA ASN A 119 1.04 6.63 21.45
C ASN A 119 1.70 5.47 20.68
N ASN A 120 1.44 5.48 19.38
CA ASN A 120 1.82 4.43 18.44
C ASN A 120 3.16 4.70 17.71
N ALA A 121 3.87 5.78 18.03
CA ALA A 121 5.11 6.17 17.35
C ALA A 121 6.33 5.37 17.83
N GLY A 122 6.36 4.95 19.09
CA GLY A 122 7.53 4.34 19.74
C GLY A 122 8.22 3.26 18.91
N TRP A 123 7.49 2.19 18.55
CA TRP A 123 8.09 1.11 17.77
C TRP A 123 8.28 1.46 16.28
N ARG A 124 7.49 2.40 15.74
CA ARG A 124 7.55 2.81 14.33
C ARG A 124 8.82 3.60 14.04
N THR A 125 9.30 4.37 15.01
CA THR A 125 10.53 5.16 14.90
C THR A 125 11.78 4.45 15.40
N ASP A 126 11.66 3.22 15.93
CA ASP A 126 12.78 2.39 16.37
C ASP A 126 13.25 1.45 15.25
N PRO A 127 14.45 1.66 14.66
CA PRO A 127 14.97 0.80 13.59
C PRO A 127 15.14 -0.66 14.00
N GLN A 128 15.22 -0.97 15.31
CA GLN A 128 15.29 -2.34 15.81
C GLN A 128 13.95 -3.07 15.76
N LEU A 129 12.84 -2.34 15.60
CA LEU A 129 11.48 -2.88 15.55
C LEU A 129 10.79 -2.64 14.20
N SER A 130 10.98 -1.47 13.58
CA SER A 130 10.35 -1.10 12.31
C SER A 130 11.15 -1.53 11.07
N GLY A 131 12.48 -1.61 11.19
CA GLY A 131 13.38 -1.91 10.07
C GLY A 131 14.22 -0.72 9.65
N LYS A 132 14.83 -0.79 8.47
CA LYS A 132 15.77 0.24 7.98
C LYS A 132 15.10 1.55 7.53
N ALA A 133 13.77 1.56 7.38
CA ALA A 133 13.02 2.68 6.83
C ALA A 133 11.87 3.09 7.76
N GLY A 134 11.68 4.39 7.91
CA GLY A 134 10.56 5.01 8.62
C GLY A 134 9.43 5.35 7.66
N CYS A 135 9.28 6.62 7.33
CA CYS A 135 8.24 7.15 6.46
C CYS A 135 8.09 6.36 5.15
N MET A 136 9.19 6.08 4.47
CA MET A 136 9.15 5.38 3.19
C MET A 136 8.77 3.90 3.32
N GLY A 137 9.15 3.24 4.43
CA GLY A 137 8.73 1.87 4.74
C GLY A 137 7.26 1.80 5.17
N ASP A 138 6.83 2.76 5.98
CA ASP A 138 5.49 2.83 6.56
C ASP A 138 4.46 3.26 5.51
N ILE A 139 4.59 4.46 4.95
CA ILE A 139 3.58 5.05 4.06
C ILE A 139 4.04 5.15 2.60
N GLY A 140 5.35 5.26 2.34
CA GLY A 140 5.89 5.23 0.98
C GLY A 140 5.55 3.95 0.23
N THR A 141 5.51 2.80 0.92
CA THR A 141 5.12 1.51 0.32
C THR A 141 3.65 1.47 -0.13
N HIS A 142 2.75 2.19 0.54
CA HIS A 142 1.37 2.34 0.08
C HIS A 142 1.29 3.18 -1.21
N ALA A 143 2.02 4.28 -1.28
CA ALA A 143 2.10 5.13 -2.47
C ALA A 143 2.69 4.36 -3.67
N TRP A 144 3.77 3.60 -3.43
CA TRP A 144 4.38 2.73 -4.43
C TRP A 144 3.40 1.69 -4.95
N HIS A 145 2.78 0.93 -4.04
CA HIS A 145 1.81 -0.09 -4.41
C HIS A 145 0.63 0.52 -5.18
N LEU A 146 0.09 1.66 -4.74
CA LEU A 146 -1.03 2.32 -5.43
C LEU A 146 -0.64 2.71 -6.86
N CYS A 147 0.57 3.24 -7.06
CA CYS A 147 1.11 3.60 -8.36
C CYS A 147 1.16 2.42 -9.33
N GLU A 148 1.82 1.32 -8.94
CA GLU A 148 1.92 0.12 -9.78
C GLU A 148 0.55 -0.55 -9.95
N TYR A 149 -0.27 -0.57 -8.90
CA TYR A 149 -1.56 -1.23 -8.90
C TYR A 149 -2.53 -0.63 -9.93
N VAL A 150 -2.66 0.71 -9.99
CA VAL A 150 -3.62 1.37 -10.89
C VAL A 150 -3.11 1.46 -12.33
N THR A 151 -1.80 1.58 -12.52
CA THR A 151 -1.19 1.66 -13.85
C THR A 151 -1.03 0.28 -14.49
N GLY A 152 -0.84 -0.77 -13.68
CA GLY A 152 -0.44 -2.09 -14.14
C GLY A 152 1.04 -2.16 -14.56
N LEU A 153 1.81 -1.09 -14.37
CA LEU A 153 3.21 -0.98 -14.76
C LEU A 153 4.11 -1.12 -13.54
N LYS A 154 5.28 -1.73 -13.71
CA LYS A 154 6.31 -1.83 -12.67
C LYS A 154 7.31 -0.68 -12.76
N VAL A 155 7.84 -0.25 -11.62
CA VAL A 155 9.00 0.65 -11.56
C VAL A 155 10.27 -0.13 -11.95
N VAL A 156 11.08 0.46 -12.83
CA VAL A 156 12.32 -0.18 -13.36
C VAL A 156 13.60 0.56 -12.98
N GLU A 157 13.52 1.85 -12.69
CA GLU A 157 14.64 2.65 -12.15
C GLU A 157 14.09 3.80 -11.30
N LEU A 158 14.88 4.27 -10.34
CA LEU A 158 14.54 5.41 -9.50
C LEU A 158 15.77 6.24 -9.12
N CYS A 159 15.51 7.50 -8.77
CA CYS A 159 16.41 8.39 -8.05
C CYS A 159 15.63 8.94 -6.85
N ALA A 160 16.13 8.71 -5.64
CA ALA A 160 15.41 9.06 -4.42
C ALA A 160 16.29 9.83 -3.43
N GLU A 161 15.63 10.62 -2.60
CA GLU A 161 16.20 11.35 -1.48
C GLU A 161 15.36 11.04 -0.25
N LEU A 162 16.03 10.70 0.85
CA LEU A 162 15.42 10.40 2.14
C LEU A 162 15.88 11.45 3.14
N ASN A 163 14.96 11.96 3.93
CA ASN A 163 15.22 13.03 4.88
C ASN A 163 14.79 12.61 6.29
N THR A 164 15.48 13.19 7.27
CA THR A 164 15.05 13.19 8.66
C THR A 164 15.04 14.64 9.12
N PHE A 165 13.86 15.25 9.11
CA PHE A 165 13.69 16.66 9.50
C PHE A 165 13.61 16.84 11.01
N VAL A 166 13.00 15.91 11.74
CA VAL A 166 12.88 16.05 13.20
C VAL A 166 14.19 15.66 13.88
N PRO A 167 14.84 16.59 14.62
CA PRO A 167 16.16 16.34 15.19
C PRO A 167 16.21 15.11 16.12
N GLY A 168 17.25 14.30 15.92
CA GLY A 168 17.53 13.11 16.73
C GLY A 168 16.62 11.91 16.46
N ARG A 169 15.77 11.94 15.42
CA ARG A 169 15.06 10.76 14.94
C ARG A 169 16.05 9.84 14.18
N PRO A 170 16.01 8.51 14.39
CA PRO A 170 17.02 7.62 13.83
C PRO A 170 16.69 7.06 12.44
N ILE A 171 15.52 7.38 11.89
CA ILE A 171 15.03 6.91 10.58
C ILE A 171 14.42 8.05 9.77
N ASP A 172 14.18 7.82 8.49
CA ASP A 172 13.54 8.81 7.61
C ASP A 172 12.12 9.15 8.10
N ASP A 173 11.78 10.44 8.06
CA ASP A 173 10.42 10.94 8.32
C ASP A 173 9.81 11.63 7.09
N ASP A 174 10.58 11.67 6.00
CA ASP A 174 10.22 12.22 4.70
C ASP A 174 11.05 11.58 3.58
N GLY A 175 10.47 11.46 2.39
CA GLY A 175 11.20 10.99 1.23
C GLY A 175 10.50 11.30 -0.09
N VAL A 176 11.32 11.47 -1.13
CA VAL A 176 10.87 11.67 -2.51
C VAL A 176 11.59 10.71 -3.45
N ALA A 177 10.87 10.20 -4.45
CA ALA A 177 11.43 9.34 -5.47
C ALA A 177 10.94 9.72 -6.87
N MET A 178 11.88 10.08 -7.74
CA MET A 178 11.64 10.16 -9.19
C MET A 178 11.80 8.76 -9.77
N MET A 179 10.76 8.25 -10.41
CA MET A 179 10.72 6.86 -10.88
C MET A 179 10.51 6.81 -12.41
N ARG A 180 11.17 5.86 -13.08
CA ARG A 180 10.74 5.40 -14.41
C ARG A 180 10.05 4.06 -14.24
N MET A 181 8.88 3.94 -14.84
CA MET A 181 8.14 2.71 -14.94
C MET A 181 8.34 2.08 -16.31
N GLU A 182 7.85 0.86 -16.48
CA GLU A 182 7.69 0.21 -17.78
C GLU A 182 7.06 1.16 -18.81
N GLU A 183 7.32 0.89 -20.09
CA GLU A 183 6.83 1.70 -21.23
C GLU A 183 7.32 3.17 -21.25
N GLY A 184 8.27 3.52 -20.38
CA GLY A 184 8.87 4.85 -20.29
C GLY A 184 8.06 5.86 -19.50
N VAL A 185 6.98 5.43 -18.82
CA VAL A 185 6.15 6.29 -17.97
C VAL A 185 6.98 6.85 -16.82
N LYS A 186 6.77 8.12 -16.49
CA LYS A 186 7.50 8.81 -15.42
C LYS A 186 6.62 8.98 -14.20
N ALA A 187 7.06 8.55 -13.02
CA ALA A 187 6.34 8.78 -11.78
C ALA A 187 7.13 9.68 -10.82
N LEU A 188 6.41 10.41 -9.96
CA LEU A 188 6.94 11.07 -8.77
C LEU A 188 6.18 10.52 -7.58
N LEU A 189 6.92 9.98 -6.62
CA LEU A 189 6.40 9.59 -5.31
C LEU A 189 6.93 10.57 -4.27
N SER A 190 6.04 11.06 -3.40
CA SER A 190 6.39 11.81 -2.20
C SER A 190 5.68 11.20 -0.99
N ALA A 191 6.39 11.00 0.11
CA ALA A 191 5.80 10.58 1.36
C ALA A 191 6.42 11.37 2.51
N SER A 192 5.58 11.84 3.43
CA SER A 192 6.04 12.66 4.54
C SER A 192 5.19 12.40 5.77
N GLN A 193 5.80 12.24 6.94
CA GLN A 193 5.11 12.15 8.23
C GLN A 193 5.23 13.44 9.07
N VAL A 194 5.87 14.46 8.47
CA VAL A 194 6.12 15.78 9.05
C VAL A 194 5.42 16.91 8.28
N ALA A 195 4.50 16.58 7.37
CA ALA A 195 3.67 17.53 6.65
C ALA A 195 2.58 18.09 7.58
N VAL A 196 2.95 19.04 8.45
CA VAL A 196 2.05 19.64 9.46
C VAL A 196 0.75 20.13 8.83
N GLY A 197 -0.38 19.72 9.40
CA GLY A 197 -1.73 20.05 8.93
C GLY A 197 -2.38 18.95 8.10
N GLU A 198 -1.59 18.03 7.54
CA GLU A 198 -2.11 16.88 6.80
C GLU A 198 -2.47 15.74 7.76
N ALA A 199 -3.65 15.16 7.54
CA ALA A 199 -4.08 13.99 8.29
C ALA A 199 -3.48 12.71 7.69
N ASN A 200 -4.08 12.21 6.60
CA ASN A 200 -3.76 10.90 6.03
C ASN A 200 -4.01 10.84 4.51
N ASN A 201 -3.74 11.93 3.81
CA ASN A 201 -4.28 12.23 2.49
C ASN A 201 -3.51 11.56 1.33
N ILE A 202 -3.41 10.23 1.32
CA ILE A 202 -2.85 9.53 0.16
C ILE A 202 -3.65 9.86 -1.10
N ASN A 203 -2.95 10.30 -2.15
CA ASN A 203 -3.59 10.72 -3.39
C ASN A 203 -2.73 10.38 -4.60
N ILE A 204 -3.38 10.23 -5.75
CA ILE A 204 -2.73 9.83 -6.99
C ILE A 204 -3.35 10.53 -8.19
N ARG A 205 -2.50 10.93 -9.14
CA ARG A 205 -2.87 11.52 -10.42
C ARG A 205 -2.13 10.78 -11.52
N VAL A 206 -2.86 10.26 -12.50
CA VAL A 206 -2.29 9.57 -13.67
C VAL A 206 -2.70 10.32 -14.93
N TYR A 207 -1.75 10.60 -15.81
CA TYR A 207 -1.94 11.34 -17.05
C TYR A 207 -1.44 10.54 -18.24
N GLY A 208 -2.25 10.51 -19.30
CA GLY A 208 -1.91 9.96 -20.60
C GLY A 208 -2.15 10.94 -21.74
N GLU A 209 -2.21 10.43 -22.96
CA GLU A 209 -2.43 11.20 -24.18
C GLU A 209 -3.83 11.83 -24.29
N LYS A 210 -4.84 11.18 -23.73
CA LYS A 210 -6.26 11.55 -23.90
C LYS A 210 -6.86 12.24 -22.69
N GLY A 211 -6.13 12.32 -21.59
CA GLY A 211 -6.60 12.95 -20.35
C GLY A 211 -5.86 12.45 -19.12
N GLY A 212 -6.42 12.76 -17.96
CA GLY A 212 -5.95 12.27 -16.68
C GLY A 212 -7.09 11.77 -15.78
N ILE A 213 -6.69 11.12 -14.70
CA ILE A 213 -7.58 10.63 -13.67
C ILE A 213 -6.94 10.84 -12.31
N GLN A 214 -7.72 11.25 -11.33
CA GLN A 214 -7.25 11.53 -9.98
C GLN A 214 -8.14 10.86 -8.94
N TRP A 215 -7.50 10.33 -7.91
CA TRP A 215 -8.14 9.84 -6.70
C TRP A 215 -7.46 10.45 -5.46
N VAL A 216 -8.26 10.76 -4.45
CA VAL A 216 -7.83 11.40 -3.20
C VAL A 216 -8.53 10.67 -2.05
N GLN A 217 -7.78 10.20 -1.06
CA GLN A 217 -8.33 9.37 0.01
C GLN A 217 -9.34 10.10 0.89
N GLU A 218 -9.22 11.42 1.06
CA GLU A 218 -10.19 12.24 1.80
C GLU A 218 -11.55 12.36 1.08
N HIS A 219 -11.58 12.03 -0.22
CA HIS A 219 -12.80 11.88 -1.01
C HIS A 219 -12.86 10.46 -1.59
N PRO A 220 -12.92 9.42 -0.74
CA PRO A 220 -12.58 8.05 -1.13
C PRO A 220 -13.56 7.46 -2.15
N ASN A 221 -14.79 8.01 -2.20
CA ASN A 221 -15.86 7.63 -3.10
C ASN A 221 -15.96 8.54 -4.33
N GLN A 222 -14.94 9.36 -4.62
CA GLN A 222 -14.90 10.22 -5.80
C GLN A 222 -13.72 9.87 -6.70
N LEU A 223 -13.93 9.97 -8.00
CA LEU A 223 -12.90 9.83 -9.01
C LEU A 223 -13.01 11.02 -9.98
N PHE A 224 -11.94 11.80 -10.08
CA PHE A 224 -11.92 13.01 -10.89
C PHE A 224 -11.37 12.68 -12.27
N LEU A 225 -12.23 12.75 -13.29
CA LEU A 225 -11.92 12.43 -14.68
C LEU A 225 -11.59 13.72 -15.44
N LYS A 226 -10.34 13.84 -15.91
CA LYS A 226 -9.80 15.04 -16.58
C LYS A 226 -9.59 14.73 -18.07
N LYS A 227 -10.67 14.52 -18.81
CA LYS A 227 -10.61 14.22 -20.26
C LYS A 227 -10.07 15.44 -21.03
N GLY A 228 -9.27 15.19 -22.06
CA GLY A 228 -8.78 16.25 -22.93
C GLY A 228 -9.92 16.97 -23.65
N ASN A 229 -9.86 18.31 -23.72
CA ASN A 229 -10.86 19.16 -24.37
C ASN A 229 -12.29 18.99 -23.83
N SER A 230 -12.44 18.65 -22.55
CA SER A 230 -13.74 18.54 -21.87
C SER A 230 -13.64 19.06 -20.44
N PRO A 231 -14.76 19.50 -19.84
CA PRO A 231 -14.79 19.81 -18.42
C PRO A 231 -14.37 18.61 -17.57
N GLU A 232 -13.85 18.88 -16.38
CA GLU A 232 -13.64 17.84 -15.37
C GLU A 232 -15.00 17.22 -14.98
N GLU A 233 -15.04 15.89 -14.90
CA GLU A 233 -16.19 15.14 -14.40
C GLU A 233 -15.81 14.52 -13.05
N VAL A 234 -16.68 14.66 -12.05
CA VAL A 234 -16.55 13.95 -10.77
C VAL A 234 -17.47 12.75 -10.78
N MET A 235 -16.88 11.56 -10.79
CA MET A 235 -17.61 10.31 -10.68
C MET A 235 -17.75 9.92 -9.21
N HIS A 236 -18.99 9.81 -8.75
CA HIS A 236 -19.29 9.29 -7.43
C HIS A 236 -19.41 7.76 -7.49
N ILE A 237 -18.65 7.09 -6.63
CA ILE A 237 -18.61 5.64 -6.54
C ILE A 237 -19.47 5.20 -5.34
N GLY A 238 -20.47 4.38 -5.63
CA GLY A 238 -21.44 3.87 -4.67
C GLY A 238 -22.66 3.35 -5.41
N GLY A 239 -23.43 2.44 -4.81
CA GLY A 239 -24.55 1.78 -5.47
C GLY A 239 -24.11 0.79 -6.56
N ASN A 240 -24.98 -0.16 -6.89
CA ASN A 240 -24.74 -1.15 -7.94
C ASN A 240 -25.04 -0.60 -9.35
N HIS A 241 -24.34 0.47 -9.74
CA HIS A 241 -24.55 1.10 -11.05
C HIS A 241 -23.89 0.32 -12.21
N PRO A 242 -24.55 0.21 -13.38
CA PRO A 242 -24.07 -0.62 -14.49
C PRO A 242 -22.84 -0.07 -15.21
N TYR A 243 -22.54 1.23 -15.05
CA TYR A 243 -21.35 1.86 -15.65
C TYR A 243 -20.05 1.57 -14.89
N LEU A 244 -20.13 0.95 -13.71
CA LEU A 244 -18.97 0.59 -12.90
C LEU A 244 -18.40 -0.78 -13.30
N GLY A 245 -17.08 -0.88 -13.30
CA GLY A 245 -16.38 -2.14 -13.56
C GLY A 245 -16.81 -3.26 -12.61
N LYS A 246 -16.70 -4.53 -13.06
CA LYS A 246 -17.05 -5.70 -12.24
C LYS A 246 -16.36 -5.65 -10.87
N ASN A 247 -15.04 -5.48 -10.85
CA ASN A 247 -14.26 -5.44 -9.61
C ASN A 247 -14.60 -4.24 -8.72
N THR A 248 -14.95 -3.09 -9.32
CA THR A 248 -15.45 -1.94 -8.57
C THR A 248 -16.70 -2.30 -7.78
N ARG A 249 -17.68 -2.94 -8.44
CA ARG A 249 -18.94 -3.34 -7.81
C ARG A 249 -18.78 -4.36 -6.69
N TRP A 250 -17.83 -5.30 -6.82
CA TRP A 250 -17.50 -6.24 -5.74
C TRP A 250 -16.93 -5.57 -4.49
N ASN A 251 -16.30 -4.40 -4.65
CA ASN A 251 -15.69 -3.65 -3.56
C ASN A 251 -16.66 -2.62 -2.94
N ILE A 252 -17.84 -2.42 -3.53
CA ILE A 252 -18.88 -1.53 -2.99
C ILE A 252 -19.68 -2.29 -1.94
N ARG A 253 -19.87 -1.67 -0.77
CA ARG A 253 -20.64 -2.25 0.33
C ARG A 253 -22.17 -2.16 0.12
N THR A 254 -22.64 -1.11 -0.55
CA THR A 254 -24.07 -0.80 -0.78
C THR A 254 -24.28 -0.15 -2.14
#